data_AF-A0A2V7PAT6-F1
#
_entry.id   AF-A0A2V7PAT6-F1
#
_cell.length_a   1.000
_cell.length_b   1.000
_cell.length_c   1.000
_cell.angle_alpha   90.00
_cell.angle_beta   90.00
_cell.angle_gamma   90.00
#
_symmetry.space_group_name_H-M   'P 1'
#
loop_
_entity.id
_entity.type
_entity.pdbx_description
1 polymer ?
#
loop_
_entity_poly.entity_id
_entity_poly.type
_entity_poly.pdbx_seq_one_letter_code
_entity_poly.pdbx_strand_id
1 'polypeptide(L)'
;MSRASVLLQTVALLAATSAGVAQSIPLTRLDTWRLEGLDEGTAVVRDSAAWQTLWWYFGREYRSTWDAPLPDSVATPPAVDFSRNIIIVVSSRFAGCDDDAVAHIDSVGEQLRVVLGVAERPDIGRICLPIPEVGNRVQAAVVPGRWRQVTFVGARPDYQVPPPATWWAKPSVAAALDTGQSMLKAVSWRVLPQDSTLPLKDLRRLAHGAAEGVGPGLGLLGNPRVRASTELLVVLETGPHALPLARRLLFDLHGDALARDRHADTAALRIVIAQMGGGDHPDIAQPLISNHVVRDKEPLLRALIRTVWADSVSCYAAVAVYASRWPAASELRSYCPGPPDLTRHTLPTVRVTHLCATTFRIRNELMTAADIAWDVPEAGEGGRLVVPPRGHRPHSDAVLTTAHRGTLRLSRDGRLFVIIGNSGGRPCAESDTVPVIAPPPRFFFPDDIGRTVSPPSDTALRYYRRLLRVAFFDTTGGEQVRAAIQRWRATIVAGGPYPNPYLLRVRDPGPTWEAWDSARAGMAEEPGVEDVVPIVVRRSAARQ
;
A
#
# COMPACT_ATOMS: atom_id res chain seq x y z
N MET A 1 -64.98 -41.59 48.64
CA MET A 1 -63.61 -41.16 48.25
C MET A 1 -63.28 -41.85 46.93
N SER A 2 -63.24 -41.07 45.85
CA SER A 2 -63.45 -41.56 44.48
C SER A 2 -62.16 -42.01 43.81
N ARG A 3 -62.24 -43.11 43.06
CA ARG A 3 -61.18 -43.68 42.18
C ARG A 3 -60.59 -42.66 41.18
N ALA A 4 -61.23 -41.50 41.00
CA ALA A 4 -60.74 -40.39 40.18
C ALA A 4 -59.47 -39.71 40.75
N SER A 5 -59.25 -39.70 42.07
CA SER A 5 -58.09 -39.04 42.68
C SER A 5 -56.79 -39.84 42.56
N VAL A 6 -56.89 -41.17 42.43
CA VAL A 6 -55.71 -42.05 42.28
C VAL A 6 -55.17 -42.01 40.85
N LEU A 7 -56.07 -41.98 39.85
CA LEU A 7 -55.67 -41.88 38.43
C LEU A 7 -55.03 -40.53 38.07
N LEU A 8 -55.46 -39.42 38.69
CA LEU A 8 -54.83 -38.11 38.49
C LEU A 8 -53.43 -38.02 39.11
N GLN A 9 -53.15 -38.72 40.21
CA GLN A 9 -51.79 -38.82 40.75
C GLN A 9 -50.89 -39.77 39.95
N THR A 10 -51.45 -40.83 39.33
CA THR A 10 -50.64 -41.72 38.48
C THR A 10 -50.29 -41.07 37.14
N VAL A 11 -51.20 -40.29 36.55
CA VAL A 11 -50.93 -39.54 35.32
C VAL A 11 -50.03 -38.31 35.58
N ALA A 12 -50.11 -37.67 36.75
CA ALA A 12 -49.18 -36.60 37.13
C ALA A 12 -47.76 -37.13 37.43
N LEU A 13 -47.61 -38.34 37.98
CA LEU A 13 -46.29 -38.98 38.16
C LEU A 13 -45.72 -39.56 36.85
N LEU A 14 -46.55 -39.88 35.86
CA LEU A 14 -46.10 -40.32 34.52
C LEU A 14 -45.88 -39.15 33.54
N ALA A 15 -46.44 -37.97 33.80
CA ALA A 15 -46.13 -36.75 33.06
C ALA A 15 -44.84 -36.06 33.55
N ALA A 16 -44.44 -36.30 34.81
CA ALA A 16 -43.21 -35.75 35.39
C ALA A 16 -41.92 -36.50 35.00
N THR A 17 -42.01 -37.63 34.28
CA THR A 17 -40.85 -38.43 33.81
C THR A 17 -40.50 -38.21 32.33
N SER A 18 -41.03 -37.16 31.71
CA SER A 18 -40.56 -36.65 30.41
C SER A 18 -39.72 -35.37 30.52
N ALA A 19 -39.14 -35.10 31.69
CA ALA A 19 -37.93 -34.27 31.74
C ALA A 19 -36.82 -35.08 31.04
N GLY A 20 -36.64 -34.84 29.73
CA GLY A 20 -35.76 -35.61 28.87
C GLY A 20 -34.43 -35.87 29.55
N VAL A 21 -34.11 -37.15 29.75
CA VAL A 21 -32.85 -37.59 30.34
C VAL A 21 -31.71 -36.95 29.55
N ALA A 22 -30.87 -36.17 30.23
CA ALA A 22 -29.72 -35.53 29.62
C ALA A 22 -28.82 -36.61 29.01
N GLN A 23 -28.58 -36.54 27.69
CA GLN A 23 -27.66 -37.45 27.00
C GLN A 23 -26.33 -36.76 26.76
N SER A 24 -25.24 -37.37 27.18
CA SER A 24 -23.89 -36.85 26.95
C SER A 24 -23.55 -36.87 25.46
N ILE A 25 -23.02 -35.76 24.96
CA ILE A 25 -22.61 -35.58 23.57
C ILE A 25 -21.08 -35.56 23.50
N PRO A 26 -20.47 -36.39 22.64
CA PRO A 26 -19.02 -36.36 22.46
C PRO A 26 -18.60 -35.02 21.85
N LEU A 27 -17.49 -34.48 22.37
CA LEU A 27 -16.89 -33.25 21.88
C LEU A 27 -15.46 -33.50 21.41
N THR A 28 -15.03 -32.77 20.38
CA THR A 28 -13.64 -32.76 19.92
C THR A 28 -13.05 -31.38 20.12
N ARG A 29 -12.01 -31.26 20.95
CA ARG A 29 -11.37 -29.97 21.21
C ARG A 29 -10.52 -29.55 20.03
N LEU A 30 -10.63 -28.28 19.66
CA LEU A 30 -9.81 -27.65 18.65
C LEU A 30 -8.61 -27.01 19.30
N ASP A 31 -7.51 -27.01 18.56
CA ASP A 31 -6.31 -26.33 18.98
C ASP A 31 -6.46 -24.80 18.81
N THR A 32 -6.60 -24.10 19.93
CA THR A 32 -6.81 -22.64 20.01
C THR A 32 -5.72 -21.89 20.77
N TRP A 33 -4.56 -22.51 21.06
CA TRP A 33 -3.48 -21.82 21.82
C TRP A 33 -2.90 -20.60 21.08
N ARG A 34 -3.15 -20.49 19.78
CA ARG A 34 -2.71 -19.37 18.91
C ARG A 34 -3.63 -18.15 18.95
N LEU A 35 -4.74 -18.21 19.69
CA LEU A 35 -5.66 -17.08 19.82
C LEU A 35 -5.22 -16.20 21.00
N GLU A 36 -4.87 -14.95 20.70
CA GLU A 36 -4.47 -13.97 21.71
C GLU A 36 -5.65 -13.12 22.16
N GLY A 37 -5.81 -13.01 23.49
CA GLY A 37 -6.60 -11.98 24.17
C GLY A 37 -8.08 -11.93 23.77
N LEU A 38 -8.93 -12.74 24.38
CA LEU A 38 -10.37 -12.52 24.29
C LEU A 38 -10.88 -11.92 25.59
N ASP A 39 -11.84 -11.00 25.53
CA ASP A 39 -12.66 -10.74 26.71
C ASP A 39 -13.41 -12.03 27.09
N GLU A 40 -13.82 -12.17 28.34
CA GLU A 40 -14.62 -13.34 28.73
C GLU A 40 -15.90 -13.38 27.89
N GLY A 41 -16.24 -14.56 27.40
CA GLY A 41 -17.45 -14.70 26.62
C GLY A 41 -17.65 -16.07 26.01
N THR A 42 -18.89 -16.31 25.62
CA THR A 42 -19.33 -17.56 24.99
C THR A 42 -19.86 -17.29 23.58
N ALA A 43 -19.59 -18.21 22.65
CA ALA A 43 -20.06 -18.11 21.27
C ALA A 43 -20.34 -19.47 20.64
N VAL A 44 -21.20 -19.46 19.63
CA VAL A 44 -21.50 -20.62 18.79
C VAL A 44 -21.22 -20.23 17.35
N VAL A 45 -20.28 -20.93 16.72
CA VAL A 45 -19.87 -20.68 15.33
C VAL A 45 -20.48 -21.77 14.45
N ARG A 46 -21.22 -21.34 13.42
CA ARG A 46 -22.00 -22.25 12.55
C ARG A 46 -21.52 -22.31 11.11
N ASP A 47 -20.55 -21.48 10.76
CA ASP A 47 -20.02 -21.40 9.41
C ASP A 47 -18.52 -21.10 9.41
N SER A 48 -17.89 -21.38 8.27
CA SER A 48 -16.46 -21.20 8.08
C SER A 48 -16.05 -19.73 8.05
N ALA A 49 -16.93 -18.81 7.67
CA ALA A 49 -16.61 -17.39 7.56
C ALA A 49 -16.46 -16.75 8.95
N ALA A 50 -17.37 -17.05 9.87
CA ALA A 50 -17.27 -16.64 11.27
C ALA A 50 -16.05 -17.29 11.94
N TRP A 51 -15.78 -18.58 11.67
CA TRP A 51 -14.58 -19.23 12.18
C TRP A 51 -13.30 -18.54 11.69
N GLN A 52 -13.20 -18.27 10.40
CA GLN A 52 -12.05 -17.58 9.83
C GLN A 52 -11.91 -16.13 10.33
N THR A 53 -13.03 -15.44 10.55
CA THR A 53 -13.05 -14.07 11.10
C THR A 53 -12.43 -14.02 12.50
N LEU A 54 -12.74 -15.01 13.34
CA LEU A 54 -12.15 -15.13 14.67
C LEU A 54 -10.62 -15.22 14.59
N TRP A 55 -10.10 -16.06 13.71
CA TRP A 55 -8.66 -16.19 13.51
C TRP A 55 -8.03 -14.95 12.88
N TRP A 56 -8.75 -14.26 11.99
CA TRP A 56 -8.31 -12.98 11.43
C TRP A 56 -8.13 -11.90 12.50
N TYR A 57 -9.04 -11.84 13.48
CA TYR A 57 -8.96 -10.86 14.57
C TYR A 57 -7.96 -11.26 15.65
N PHE A 58 -7.90 -12.55 16.00
CA PHE A 58 -7.27 -13.02 17.24
C PHE A 58 -6.11 -14.00 17.05
N GLY A 59 -5.97 -14.63 15.89
CA GLY A 59 -4.89 -15.59 15.61
C GLY A 59 -3.53 -14.91 15.46
N ARG A 60 -2.49 -15.42 16.11
CA ARG A 60 -1.08 -15.01 15.91
C ARG A 60 -0.12 -16.19 15.85
N GLU A 61 0.97 -16.01 15.10
CA GLU A 61 2.25 -16.71 15.28
C GLU A 61 3.14 -15.81 16.15
N TYR A 62 3.52 -16.26 17.34
CA TYR A 62 4.11 -15.40 18.39
C TYR A 62 5.55 -14.93 18.09
N ARG A 63 5.85 -13.64 18.33
CA ARG A 63 7.15 -13.11 18.81
C ARG A 63 6.89 -12.00 19.84
N SER A 64 7.51 -12.12 21.01
CA SER A 64 7.07 -11.58 22.30
C SER A 64 7.58 -10.16 22.64
N THR A 65 7.20 -9.11 21.91
CA THR A 65 7.35 -7.73 22.40
C THR A 65 6.25 -6.81 21.84
N TRP A 66 5.75 -5.89 22.68
CA TRP A 66 4.72 -4.89 22.31
C TRP A 66 5.17 -3.94 21.19
N ASP A 67 6.48 -3.87 20.94
CA ASP A 67 7.12 -3.07 19.90
C ASP A 67 7.53 -3.91 18.67
N ALA A 68 7.27 -5.22 18.65
CA ALA A 68 7.52 -6.03 17.48
C ALA A 68 6.51 -5.71 16.37
N PRO A 69 6.94 -5.64 15.10
CA PRO A 69 6.00 -5.61 13.99
C PRO A 69 5.04 -6.79 14.11
N LEU A 70 3.73 -6.50 13.99
CA LEU A 70 2.70 -7.52 13.92
C LEU A 70 3.12 -8.50 12.79
N PRO A 71 3.16 -9.82 13.04
CA PRO A 71 3.56 -10.77 12.02
C PRO A 71 2.64 -10.66 10.81
N ASP A 72 3.21 -10.80 9.62
CA ASP A 72 2.48 -10.74 8.34
C ASP A 72 1.57 -11.97 8.10
N SER A 73 1.65 -13.00 8.95
CA SER A 73 0.88 -14.25 8.84
C SER A 73 -0.22 -14.36 9.91
N VAL A 74 -1.46 -14.55 9.44
CA VAL A 74 -2.59 -14.97 10.28
C VAL A 74 -2.51 -16.48 10.46
N ALA A 75 -2.59 -16.94 11.72
CA ALA A 75 -2.61 -18.38 11.99
C ALA A 75 -3.81 -19.05 11.29
N THR A 76 -3.56 -20.18 10.65
CA THR A 76 -4.62 -20.90 9.94
C THR A 76 -5.56 -21.59 10.93
N PRO A 77 -6.89 -21.38 10.83
CA PRO A 77 -7.85 -22.08 11.67
C PRO A 77 -7.79 -23.62 11.47
N PRO A 78 -7.96 -24.42 12.53
CA PRO A 78 -8.26 -25.84 12.41
C PRO A 78 -9.45 -26.10 11.47
N ALA A 79 -9.32 -27.09 10.59
CA ALA A 79 -10.35 -27.44 9.62
C ALA A 79 -11.57 -28.07 10.31
N VAL A 80 -12.77 -27.61 9.96
CA VAL A 80 -14.05 -28.12 10.47
C VAL A 80 -15.06 -28.25 9.33
N ASP A 81 -15.72 -29.41 9.24
CA ASP A 81 -16.83 -29.63 8.32
C ASP A 81 -18.13 -29.06 8.90
N PHE A 82 -18.44 -27.81 8.52
CA PHE A 82 -19.65 -27.09 8.94
C PHE A 82 -20.95 -27.64 8.32
N SER A 83 -20.88 -28.54 7.33
CA SER A 83 -22.09 -29.23 6.86
C SER A 83 -22.64 -30.22 7.89
N ARG A 84 -21.78 -30.67 8.81
CA ARG A 84 -22.10 -31.68 9.83
C ARG A 84 -21.93 -31.18 11.26
N ASN A 85 -21.20 -30.09 11.48
CA ASN A 85 -20.76 -29.68 12.80
C ASN A 85 -20.93 -28.18 13.05
N ILE A 86 -20.95 -27.81 14.33
CA ILE A 86 -20.81 -26.44 14.82
C ILE A 86 -19.67 -26.40 15.84
N ILE A 87 -19.16 -25.20 16.13
CA ILE A 87 -18.10 -24.98 17.11
C ILE A 87 -18.66 -24.20 18.29
N ILE A 88 -18.36 -24.66 19.50
CA ILE A 88 -18.59 -23.95 20.76
C ILE A 88 -17.28 -23.28 21.14
N VAL A 89 -17.29 -21.96 21.35
CA VAL A 89 -16.12 -21.19 21.77
C VAL A 89 -16.38 -20.56 23.14
N VAL A 90 -15.43 -20.74 24.04
CA VAL A 90 -15.47 -20.18 25.40
C VAL A 90 -14.14 -19.49 25.70
N SER A 91 -14.24 -18.25 26.19
CA SER A 91 -13.15 -17.49 26.76
C SER A 91 -13.50 -17.18 28.21
N SER A 92 -12.64 -17.54 29.15
CA SER A 92 -12.84 -17.23 30.57
C SER A 92 -11.52 -17.23 31.33
N ARG A 93 -11.48 -16.55 32.48
CA ARG A 93 -10.36 -16.60 33.43
C ARG A 93 -10.37 -17.92 34.18
N PHE A 94 -9.28 -18.69 34.09
CA PHE A 94 -9.11 -19.93 34.85
C PHE A 94 -8.12 -19.76 35.99
N ALA A 95 -8.50 -20.28 37.16
CA ALA A 95 -7.58 -20.51 38.26
C ALA A 95 -6.79 -21.79 37.96
N GLY A 96 -5.66 -21.67 37.27
CA GLY A 96 -4.42 -22.45 37.41
C GLY A 96 -4.38 -23.98 37.46
N CYS A 97 -5.49 -24.72 37.47
CA CYS A 97 -5.52 -26.15 37.75
C CYS A 97 -5.99 -26.96 36.53
N ASP A 98 -5.29 -26.90 35.40
CA ASP A 98 -5.49 -27.78 34.22
C ASP A 98 -6.93 -27.96 33.69
N ASP A 99 -7.89 -27.14 34.12
CA ASP A 99 -9.29 -27.40 33.86
C ASP A 99 -9.72 -26.86 32.49
N ASP A 100 -10.45 -27.72 31.76
CA ASP A 100 -11.13 -27.32 30.54
C ASP A 100 -12.34 -26.42 30.87
N ALA A 101 -12.47 -25.32 30.14
CA ALA A 101 -13.61 -24.40 30.20
C ALA A 101 -14.92 -25.12 29.97
N VAL A 102 -14.93 -26.04 29.01
CA VAL A 102 -16.06 -26.90 28.69
C VAL A 102 -15.83 -28.24 29.39
N ALA A 103 -16.55 -28.47 30.48
CA ALA A 103 -16.46 -29.71 31.24
C ALA A 103 -17.11 -30.87 30.48
N HIS A 104 -18.35 -30.66 30.02
CA HIS A 104 -19.07 -31.62 29.18
C HIS A 104 -20.22 -30.91 28.45
N ILE A 105 -20.83 -31.63 27.51
CA ILE A 105 -21.95 -31.16 26.72
C ILE A 105 -23.04 -32.22 26.77
N ASP A 106 -24.25 -31.81 27.11
CA ASP A 106 -25.42 -32.68 27.15
C ASP A 106 -26.49 -32.20 26.16
N SER A 107 -27.39 -33.09 25.76
CA SER A 107 -28.63 -32.71 25.11
C SER A 107 -29.83 -32.89 26.03
N VAL A 108 -30.69 -31.88 26.09
CA VAL A 108 -31.98 -31.91 26.78
C VAL A 108 -33.06 -31.61 25.74
N GLY A 109 -33.71 -32.66 25.22
CA GLY A 109 -34.62 -32.52 24.07
C GLY A 109 -33.88 -32.06 22.81
N GLU A 110 -34.34 -30.97 22.18
CA GLU A 110 -33.70 -30.36 21.00
C GLU A 110 -32.63 -29.30 21.34
N GLN A 111 -32.34 -29.12 22.63
CA GLN A 111 -31.42 -28.10 23.11
C GLN A 111 -30.08 -28.72 23.52
N LEU A 112 -29.00 -28.10 23.07
CA LEU A 112 -27.65 -28.43 23.52
C LEU A 112 -27.31 -27.61 24.77
N ARG A 113 -26.93 -28.29 25.85
CA ARG A 113 -26.51 -27.70 27.11
C ARG A 113 -25.00 -27.85 27.25
N VAL A 114 -24.29 -26.73 27.22
CA VAL A 114 -22.83 -26.65 27.41
C VAL A 114 -22.55 -26.35 28.88
N VAL A 115 -21.88 -27.27 29.57
CA VAL A 115 -21.59 -27.15 30.99
C VAL A 115 -20.16 -26.65 31.19
N LEU A 116 -20.03 -25.51 31.90
CA LEU A 116 -18.77 -24.78 32.07
C LEU A 116 -18.19 -24.92 33.48
N GLY A 117 -16.87 -25.00 33.57
CA GLY A 117 -16.12 -25.07 34.82
C GLY A 117 -16.13 -26.43 35.51
N VAL A 118 -15.43 -26.53 36.64
CA VAL A 118 -15.24 -27.80 37.36
C VAL A 118 -16.49 -28.20 38.14
N ALA A 119 -16.90 -29.47 38.02
CA ALA A 119 -18.01 -30.03 38.78
C ALA A 119 -17.67 -30.23 40.27
N GLU A 120 -16.43 -30.59 40.58
CA GLU A 120 -15.93 -30.82 41.94
C GLU A 120 -15.09 -29.64 42.44
N ARG A 121 -15.12 -29.36 43.74
CA ARG A 121 -14.23 -28.34 44.33
C ARG A 121 -12.80 -28.91 44.36
N PRO A 122 -11.76 -28.12 44.05
CA PRO A 122 -10.39 -28.58 44.22
C PRO A 122 -10.15 -28.99 45.67
N ASP A 123 -9.38 -30.05 45.87
CA ASP A 123 -9.01 -30.54 47.20
C ASP A 123 -8.44 -29.41 48.08
N ILE A 124 -8.86 -29.40 49.35
CA ILE A 124 -8.38 -28.43 50.34
C ILE A 124 -6.84 -28.54 50.42
N GLY A 125 -6.14 -27.52 49.91
CA GLY A 125 -4.67 -27.46 49.89
C GLY A 125 -4.05 -27.30 48.49
N ARG A 126 -4.82 -27.49 47.41
CA ARG A 126 -4.33 -27.24 46.04
C ARG A 126 -4.49 -25.74 45.71
N ILE A 127 -3.39 -24.99 45.78
CA ILE A 127 -3.39 -23.57 45.40
C ILE A 127 -3.30 -23.47 43.87
N CYS A 128 -4.44 -23.21 43.24
CA CYS A 128 -4.51 -22.93 41.81
C CYS A 128 -4.16 -21.45 41.57
N LEU A 129 -2.89 -21.15 41.27
CA LEU A 129 -2.47 -19.78 40.96
C LEU A 129 -2.83 -19.45 39.51
N PRO A 130 -3.59 -18.36 39.25
CA PRO A 130 -3.71 -17.85 37.89
C PRO A 130 -2.31 -17.45 37.41
N ILE A 131 -1.86 -18.01 36.28
CA ILE A 131 -0.61 -17.57 35.66
C ILE A 131 -0.88 -16.15 35.12
N PRO A 132 -0.33 -15.08 35.73
CA PRO A 132 -0.71 -13.70 35.41
C PRO A 132 -0.35 -13.30 33.98
N GLU A 133 0.55 -14.06 33.36
CA GLU A 133 1.17 -13.81 32.06
C GLU A 133 0.35 -14.36 30.89
N VAL A 134 -0.61 -15.26 31.14
CA VAL A 134 -1.50 -15.81 30.12
C VAL A 134 -2.85 -15.14 30.27
N GLY A 135 -3.28 -14.36 29.28
CA GLY A 135 -4.62 -13.77 29.25
C GLY A 135 -5.74 -14.83 29.30
N ASN A 136 -6.99 -14.43 29.03
CA ASN A 136 -8.11 -15.38 29.03
C ASN A 136 -7.83 -16.52 28.02
N ARG A 137 -7.96 -17.78 28.48
CA ARG A 137 -7.70 -18.95 27.64
C ARG A 137 -8.91 -19.20 26.75
N VAL A 138 -8.70 -19.23 25.44
CA VAL A 138 -9.75 -19.58 24.48
C VAL A 138 -9.78 -21.08 24.30
N GLN A 139 -10.97 -21.66 24.44
CA GLN A 139 -11.22 -23.06 24.12
C GLN A 139 -12.31 -23.16 23.07
N ALA A 140 -12.10 -24.02 22.09
CA ALA A 140 -13.09 -24.35 21.10
C ALA A 140 -13.33 -25.86 21.05
N ALA A 141 -14.59 -26.25 20.91
CA ALA A 141 -14.99 -27.65 20.79
C ALA A 141 -15.98 -27.84 19.64
N VAL A 142 -15.80 -28.91 18.86
CA VAL A 142 -16.67 -29.32 17.76
C VAL A 142 -17.75 -30.26 18.30
N VAL A 143 -18.98 -30.00 17.88
CA VAL A 143 -20.16 -30.84 18.19
C VAL A 143 -21.04 -31.01 16.94
N PRO A 144 -21.89 -32.06 16.88
CA PRO A 144 -22.81 -32.26 15.76
C PRO A 144 -23.70 -31.03 15.49
N GLY A 145 -23.89 -30.67 14.23
CA GLY A 145 -24.54 -29.41 13.83
C GLY A 145 -26.07 -29.39 13.86
N ARG A 146 -26.70 -30.49 14.31
CA ARG A 146 -28.17 -30.62 14.37
C ARG A 146 -28.86 -29.68 15.37
N TRP A 147 -28.09 -29.06 16.28
CA TRP A 147 -28.63 -28.27 17.38
C TRP A 147 -28.92 -26.83 16.97
N ARG A 148 -30.18 -26.40 17.10
CA ARG A 148 -30.59 -25.01 16.85
C ARG A 148 -30.43 -24.12 18.07
N GLN A 149 -30.73 -24.64 19.26
CA GLN A 149 -30.60 -23.93 20.53
C GLN A 149 -29.42 -24.46 21.33
N VAL A 150 -28.58 -23.54 21.81
CA VAL A 150 -27.42 -23.85 22.65
C VAL A 150 -27.49 -22.94 23.88
N THR A 151 -27.32 -23.51 25.06
CA THR A 151 -27.28 -22.77 26.32
C THR A 151 -26.06 -23.12 27.14
N PHE A 152 -25.47 -22.10 27.75
CA PHE A 152 -24.32 -22.23 28.63
C PHE A 152 -24.78 -22.20 30.08
N VAL A 153 -24.29 -23.14 30.88
CA VAL A 153 -24.59 -23.23 32.32
C VAL A 153 -23.32 -23.51 33.11
N GLY A 154 -23.25 -23.05 34.34
CA GLY A 154 -22.18 -23.44 35.26
C GLY A 154 -22.35 -24.90 35.70
N ALA A 155 -21.24 -25.61 35.87
CA ALA A 155 -21.22 -26.93 36.51
C ALA A 155 -21.69 -26.87 37.97
N ARG A 156 -21.62 -25.68 38.59
CA ARG A 156 -22.07 -25.40 39.95
C ARG A 156 -22.92 -24.11 39.97
N PRO A 157 -23.86 -23.95 40.93
CA PRO A 157 -24.71 -22.76 41.03
C PRO A 157 -23.95 -21.45 41.26
N ASP A 158 -22.76 -21.53 41.87
CA ASP A 158 -21.87 -20.39 42.14
C ASP A 158 -20.92 -20.08 40.98
N TYR A 159 -20.89 -20.90 39.93
CA TYR A 159 -20.05 -20.65 38.75
C TYR A 159 -20.69 -19.58 37.84
N GLN A 160 -20.04 -18.44 37.72
CA GLN A 160 -20.49 -17.36 36.85
C GLN A 160 -20.21 -17.72 35.38
N VAL A 161 -21.30 -17.89 34.61
CA VAL A 161 -21.21 -18.14 33.16
C VAL A 161 -20.81 -16.84 32.46
N PRO A 162 -19.77 -16.84 31.61
CA PRO A 162 -19.42 -15.67 30.82
C PRO A 162 -20.58 -15.24 29.91
N PRO A 163 -20.80 -13.92 29.72
CA PRO A 163 -21.86 -13.43 28.86
C PRO A 163 -21.64 -13.85 27.40
N PRO A 164 -22.64 -13.65 26.51
CA PRO A 164 -22.40 -13.76 25.08
C PRO A 164 -21.22 -12.89 24.65
N ALA A 165 -20.34 -13.46 23.83
CA ALA A 165 -19.10 -12.84 23.41
C ALA A 165 -19.31 -11.52 22.67
N THR A 166 -18.89 -10.41 23.28
CA THR A 166 -18.90 -9.06 22.68
C THR A 166 -17.73 -8.85 21.72
N TRP A 167 -16.69 -9.69 21.79
CA TRP A 167 -15.52 -9.66 20.92
C TRP A 167 -15.81 -10.08 19.47
N TRP A 168 -17.05 -10.46 19.14
CA TRP A 168 -17.55 -10.59 17.76
C TRP A 168 -18.00 -9.28 17.13
N ALA A 169 -18.12 -8.22 17.92
CA ALA A 169 -18.55 -6.93 17.40
C ALA A 169 -17.62 -6.48 16.27
N LYS A 170 -18.23 -5.94 15.20
CA LYS A 170 -17.47 -5.49 14.04
C LYS A 170 -16.50 -4.36 14.46
N PRO A 171 -15.22 -4.43 14.05
CA PRO A 171 -14.27 -3.35 14.25
C PRO A 171 -14.83 -2.01 13.79
N SER A 172 -14.64 -0.96 14.59
CA SER A 172 -15.11 0.38 14.25
C SER A 172 -14.19 1.46 14.78
N VAL A 173 -14.15 2.60 14.09
CA VAL A 173 -13.34 3.76 14.49
C VAL A 173 -13.78 4.27 15.87
N ALA A 174 -15.08 4.22 16.18
CA ALA A 174 -15.59 4.60 17.49
C ALA A 174 -15.04 3.70 18.59
N ALA A 175 -14.99 2.39 18.37
CA ALA A 175 -14.42 1.46 19.34
C ALA A 175 -12.89 1.60 19.45
N ALA A 176 -12.19 1.86 18.34
CA ALA A 176 -10.75 2.14 18.38
C ALA A 176 -10.44 3.38 19.24
N LEU A 177 -11.23 4.43 19.10
CA LEU A 177 -11.02 5.71 19.77
C LEU A 177 -11.67 5.80 21.16
N ASP A 178 -12.24 4.71 21.65
CA ASP A 178 -12.74 4.63 23.02
C ASP A 178 -11.59 4.85 24.01
N THR A 179 -11.83 5.60 25.08
CA THR A 179 -10.87 5.85 26.16
C THR A 179 -10.72 4.65 27.10
N GLY A 180 -11.66 3.71 27.07
CA GLY A 180 -11.58 2.46 27.82
C GLY A 180 -10.47 1.52 27.33
N GLN A 181 -10.26 0.47 28.12
CA GLN A 181 -9.52 -0.72 27.70
C GLN A 181 -10.56 -1.81 27.41
N SER A 182 -10.67 -2.24 26.15
CA SER A 182 -11.59 -3.31 25.74
C SER A 182 -10.97 -4.12 24.61
N MET A 183 -11.37 -5.39 24.45
CA MET A 183 -10.83 -6.17 23.35
C MET A 183 -11.28 -5.62 21.99
N LEU A 184 -12.51 -5.12 21.90
CA LEU A 184 -13.01 -4.51 20.67
C LEU A 184 -12.15 -3.32 20.21
N LYS A 185 -11.63 -2.53 21.15
CA LYS A 185 -10.65 -1.47 20.86
C LYS A 185 -9.36 -2.04 20.28
N ALA A 186 -8.78 -3.04 20.92
CA ALA A 186 -7.54 -3.68 20.46
C ALA A 186 -7.69 -4.29 19.05
N VAL A 187 -8.78 -5.01 18.79
CA VAL A 187 -9.10 -5.54 17.47
C VAL A 187 -9.30 -4.42 16.45
N SER A 188 -9.98 -3.35 16.83
CA SER A 188 -10.21 -2.21 15.93
C SER A 188 -8.90 -1.55 15.50
N TRP A 189 -7.95 -1.39 16.42
CA TRP A 189 -6.60 -0.91 16.11
C TRP A 189 -5.75 -1.91 15.32
N ARG A 190 -6.07 -3.20 15.36
CA ARG A 190 -5.38 -4.20 14.54
C ARG A 190 -5.86 -4.19 13.10
N VAL A 191 -7.18 -4.12 12.90
CA VAL A 191 -7.82 -4.34 11.59
C VAL A 191 -7.91 -3.04 10.79
N LEU A 192 -8.43 -1.96 11.40
CA LEU A 192 -8.78 -0.74 10.66
C LEU A 192 -7.58 -0.04 10.03
N PRO A 193 -6.38 0.00 10.64
CA PRO A 193 -5.24 0.63 9.98
C PRO A 193 -4.82 -0.05 8.67
N GLN A 194 -5.05 -1.36 8.53
CA GLN A 194 -4.70 -2.10 7.32
C GLN A 194 -5.79 -2.03 6.24
N ASP A 195 -6.98 -1.55 6.59
CA ASP A 195 -8.10 -1.43 5.66
C ASP A 195 -7.88 -0.25 4.69
N SER A 196 -7.49 -0.56 3.46
CA SER A 196 -7.31 0.43 2.40
C SER A 196 -8.64 1.05 1.91
N THR A 197 -9.78 0.40 2.19
CA THR A 197 -11.11 0.87 1.81
C THR A 197 -11.67 1.89 2.80
N LEU A 198 -11.07 2.03 3.98
CA LEU A 198 -11.53 2.95 5.02
C LEU A 198 -11.54 4.40 4.51
N PRO A 199 -12.61 5.19 4.78
CA PRO A 199 -12.66 6.59 4.35
C PRO A 199 -11.50 7.41 4.92
N LEU A 200 -10.99 8.39 4.15
CA LEU A 200 -9.86 9.22 4.59
C LEU A 200 -10.16 10.00 5.88
N LYS A 201 -11.42 10.42 6.07
CA LYS A 201 -11.89 11.07 7.32
C LYS A 201 -11.68 10.17 8.54
N ASP A 202 -11.81 8.87 8.37
CA ASP A 202 -11.71 7.89 9.45
C ASP A 202 -10.24 7.54 9.72
N LEU A 203 -9.41 7.42 8.68
CA LEU A 203 -7.96 7.37 8.81
C LEU A 203 -7.40 8.59 9.54
N ARG A 204 -7.94 9.80 9.27
CA ARG A 204 -7.58 11.02 9.98
C ARG A 204 -7.89 10.94 11.47
N ARG A 205 -9.10 10.49 11.82
CA ARG A 205 -9.49 10.31 13.23
C ARG A 205 -8.58 9.31 13.95
N LEU A 206 -8.24 8.20 13.30
CA LEU A 206 -7.28 7.24 13.83
C LEU A 206 -5.88 7.86 13.97
N ALA A 207 -5.40 8.62 12.99
CA ALA A 207 -4.09 9.28 13.09
C ALA A 207 -4.01 10.24 14.29
N HIS A 208 -5.05 11.05 14.53
CA HIS A 208 -5.11 11.92 15.71
C HIS A 208 -5.15 11.11 17.01
N GLY A 209 -6.01 10.09 17.10
CA GLY A 209 -6.08 9.24 18.29
C GLY A 209 -4.74 8.54 18.58
N ALA A 210 -4.02 8.09 17.55
CA ALA A 210 -2.70 7.52 17.70
C ALA A 210 -1.67 8.55 18.19
N ALA A 211 -1.67 9.76 17.61
CA ALA A 211 -0.77 10.84 18.03
C ALA A 211 -1.00 11.25 19.50
N GLU A 212 -2.25 11.14 19.98
CA GLU A 212 -2.66 11.38 21.37
C GLU A 212 -2.38 10.19 22.31
N GLY A 213 -1.98 9.02 21.80
CA GLY A 213 -1.69 7.82 22.60
C GLY A 213 -2.92 6.95 22.90
N VAL A 214 -4.06 7.18 22.24
CA VAL A 214 -5.28 6.37 22.41
C VAL A 214 -5.09 4.95 21.86
N GLY A 215 -4.21 4.77 20.87
CA GLY A 215 -3.84 3.46 20.33
C GLY A 215 -2.56 3.49 19.49
N PRO A 216 -2.14 2.33 18.97
CA PRO A 216 -0.86 2.19 18.28
C PRO A 216 -0.92 2.84 16.89
N GLY A 217 -0.04 3.83 16.66
CA GLY A 217 0.03 4.50 15.36
C GLY A 217 0.85 3.79 14.29
N LEU A 218 1.71 2.84 14.66
CA LEU A 218 2.62 2.17 13.71
C LEU A 218 1.86 1.42 12.59
N GLY A 219 0.75 0.75 12.94
CA GLY A 219 -0.09 0.04 11.97
C GLY A 219 -0.69 0.96 10.88
N LEU A 220 -0.95 2.24 11.21
CA LEU A 220 -1.45 3.21 10.23
C LEU A 220 -0.42 3.51 9.16
N LEU A 221 0.86 3.48 9.50
CA LEU A 221 1.95 3.63 8.53
C LEU A 221 2.02 2.44 7.57
N GLY A 222 1.38 1.30 7.87
CA GLY A 222 1.16 0.21 6.91
C GLY A 222 0.20 0.59 5.77
N ASN A 223 -0.71 1.54 6.00
CA ASN A 223 -1.72 1.90 5.03
C ASN A 223 -1.15 2.77 3.90
N PRO A 224 -1.30 2.38 2.62
CA PRO A 224 -0.75 3.15 1.51
C PRO A 224 -1.36 4.56 1.41
N ARG A 225 -2.62 4.74 1.82
CA ARG A 225 -3.30 6.05 1.78
C ARG A 225 -2.83 6.98 2.89
N VAL A 226 -2.36 6.44 4.02
CA VAL A 226 -1.70 7.21 5.08
C VAL A 226 -0.32 7.63 4.62
N ARG A 227 0.50 6.70 4.07
CA ARG A 227 1.82 7.04 3.51
C ARG A 227 1.75 8.09 2.40
N ALA A 228 0.69 8.08 1.59
CA ALA A 228 0.48 9.05 0.51
C ALA A 228 -0.01 10.43 1.00
N SER A 229 -0.41 10.58 2.26
CA SER A 229 -0.96 11.82 2.80
C SER A 229 0.04 12.56 3.66
N THR A 230 0.51 13.72 3.16
CA THR A 230 1.39 14.61 3.93
C THR A 230 0.75 15.06 5.24
N GLU A 231 -0.55 15.39 5.21
CA GLU A 231 -1.35 15.75 6.39
C GLU A 231 -1.27 14.67 7.48
N LEU A 232 -1.56 13.41 7.13
CA LEU A 232 -1.61 12.33 8.12
C LEU A 232 -0.22 11.99 8.69
N LEU A 233 0.82 12.05 7.85
CA LEU A 233 2.20 11.86 8.31
C LEU A 233 2.66 12.98 9.26
N VAL A 234 2.23 14.23 9.02
CA VAL A 234 2.47 15.36 9.95
C VAL A 234 1.75 15.13 11.28
N VAL A 235 0.48 14.72 11.26
CA VAL A 235 -0.28 14.43 12.49
C VAL A 235 0.43 13.36 13.33
N LEU A 236 0.88 12.27 12.69
CA LEU A 236 1.59 11.18 13.37
C LEU A 236 2.99 11.56 13.88
N GLU A 237 3.58 12.66 13.40
CA GLU A 237 4.90 13.14 13.84
C GLU A 237 4.82 14.20 14.96
N THR A 238 3.73 14.94 15.05
CA THR A 238 3.67 16.16 15.86
C THR A 238 3.06 15.98 17.26
N GLY A 239 2.49 14.80 17.55
CA GLY A 239 1.83 14.50 18.82
C GLY A 239 2.78 14.10 19.97
N PRO A 240 2.27 13.99 21.22
CA PRO A 240 3.03 13.47 22.37
C PRO A 240 3.55 12.04 22.15
N HIS A 241 2.88 11.26 21.30
CA HIS A 241 3.29 9.91 20.90
C HIS A 241 3.79 9.89 19.45
N ALA A 242 4.60 10.90 19.10
CA ALA A 242 5.20 11.06 17.79
C ALA A 242 5.89 9.78 17.29
N LEU A 243 5.66 9.44 16.02
CA LEU A 243 6.30 8.30 15.37
C LEU A 243 7.49 8.77 14.54
N PRO A 244 8.74 8.43 14.90
CA PRO A 244 9.93 8.79 14.11
C PRO A 244 9.86 8.25 12.67
N LEU A 245 9.20 7.10 12.47
CA LEU A 245 9.01 6.54 11.13
C LEU A 245 8.10 7.41 10.25
N ALA A 246 7.09 8.09 10.82
CA ALA A 246 6.24 9.01 10.06
C ALA A 246 7.04 10.20 9.55
N ARG A 247 7.96 10.73 10.37
CA ARG A 247 8.91 11.79 9.99
C ARG A 247 9.75 11.37 8.79
N ARG A 248 10.35 10.18 8.88
CA ARG A 248 11.20 9.62 7.82
C ARG A 248 10.40 9.40 6.54
N LEU A 249 9.21 8.81 6.62
CA LEU A 249 8.33 8.61 5.46
C LEU A 249 7.89 9.94 4.84
N LEU A 250 7.63 10.99 5.63
CA LEU A 250 7.28 12.31 5.09
C LEU A 250 8.44 12.89 4.27
N PHE A 251 9.67 12.81 4.80
CA PHE A 251 10.86 13.26 4.08
C PHE A 251 11.11 12.43 2.83
N ASP A 252 11.18 11.11 2.99
CA ASP A 252 11.53 10.14 1.95
C ASP A 252 10.51 10.16 0.79
N LEU A 253 9.21 10.24 1.08
CA LEU A 253 8.15 10.14 0.07
C LEU A 253 7.69 11.50 -0.48
N HIS A 254 7.79 12.57 0.30
CA HIS A 254 7.17 13.86 -0.03
C HIS A 254 8.12 15.06 0.03
N GLY A 255 9.39 14.88 0.42
CA GLY A 255 10.34 15.97 0.65
C GLY A 255 10.52 16.91 -0.54
N ASP A 256 10.83 16.39 -1.74
CA ASP A 256 11.00 17.21 -2.96
C ASP A 256 9.68 17.90 -3.39
N ALA A 257 8.56 17.18 -3.32
CA ALA A 257 7.25 17.74 -3.69
C ALA A 257 6.86 18.90 -2.76
N LEU A 258 7.01 18.72 -1.44
CA LEU A 258 6.77 19.75 -0.45
C LEU A 258 7.72 20.94 -0.60
N ALA A 259 8.99 20.68 -0.92
CA ALA A 259 9.97 21.74 -1.13
C ALA A 259 9.61 22.66 -2.32
N ARG A 260 8.96 22.12 -3.35
CA ARG A 260 8.53 22.87 -4.55
C ARG A 260 7.11 23.45 -4.43
N ASP A 261 6.30 22.94 -3.51
CA ASP A 261 4.92 23.38 -3.35
C ASP A 261 4.86 24.75 -2.64
N ARG A 262 4.34 25.74 -3.36
CA ARG A 262 4.15 27.12 -2.89
C ARG A 262 3.10 27.26 -1.78
N HIS A 263 2.29 26.23 -1.56
CA HIS A 263 1.25 26.16 -0.54
C HIS A 263 1.49 25.04 0.49
N ALA A 264 2.72 24.50 0.54
CA ALA A 264 3.05 23.43 1.46
C ALA A 264 2.78 23.82 2.92
N ASP A 265 2.29 22.84 3.70
CA ASP A 265 2.06 23.01 5.12
C ASP A 265 3.37 23.35 5.87
N THR A 266 3.27 24.26 6.84
CA THR A 266 4.43 24.76 7.58
C THR A 266 5.04 23.70 8.49
N ALA A 267 4.21 22.84 9.10
CA ALA A 267 4.72 21.76 9.94
C ALA A 267 5.39 20.68 9.08
N ALA A 268 4.83 20.38 7.90
CA ALA A 268 5.47 19.49 6.93
C ALA A 268 6.86 20.01 6.49
N LEU A 269 6.95 21.29 6.11
CA LEU A 269 8.23 21.91 5.71
C LEU A 269 9.26 21.91 6.86
N ARG A 270 8.83 22.16 8.10
CA ARG A 270 9.70 22.08 9.28
C ARG A 270 10.31 20.68 9.43
N ILE A 271 9.52 19.64 9.23
CA ILE A 271 9.97 18.24 9.30
C ILE A 271 10.98 17.96 8.18
N VAL A 272 10.66 18.35 6.95
CA VAL A 272 11.56 18.15 5.79
C VAL A 272 12.90 18.84 6.03
N ILE A 273 12.87 20.09 6.48
CA ILE A 273 14.08 20.86 6.81
C ILE A 273 14.90 20.18 7.91
N ALA A 274 14.27 19.57 8.91
CA ALA A 274 14.98 18.90 9.99
C ALA A 274 15.63 17.56 9.58
N GLN A 275 15.17 16.93 8.49
CA GLN A 275 15.66 15.62 8.04
C GLN A 275 16.82 15.67 7.04
N MET A 276 17.10 16.80 6.38
CA MET A 276 18.19 16.89 5.38
C MET A 276 19.62 16.70 5.93
N GLY A 277 19.80 16.71 7.26
CA GLY A 277 21.00 16.17 7.91
C GLY A 277 22.36 16.66 7.39
N GLY A 278 22.62 17.97 7.37
CA GLY A 278 23.99 18.48 7.16
C GLY A 278 24.42 18.66 5.70
N GLY A 279 23.49 18.78 4.75
CA GLY A 279 23.80 19.19 3.36
C GLY A 279 23.85 18.06 2.33
N ASP A 280 23.45 16.84 2.70
CA ASP A 280 23.40 15.67 1.79
C ASP A 280 22.27 15.74 0.74
N HIS A 281 21.43 16.78 0.78
CA HIS A 281 20.24 16.94 -0.07
C HIS A 281 20.14 18.33 -0.74
N PRO A 282 21.11 18.73 -1.59
CA PRO A 282 21.02 19.99 -2.34
C PRO A 282 19.79 20.05 -3.26
N ASP A 283 19.29 18.89 -3.67
CA ASP A 283 18.09 18.70 -4.48
C ASP A 283 16.80 19.18 -3.82
N ILE A 284 16.70 19.05 -2.49
CA ILE A 284 15.57 19.50 -1.68
C ILE A 284 15.86 20.90 -1.10
N ALA A 285 17.10 21.14 -0.68
CA ALA A 285 17.51 22.42 -0.10
C ALA A 285 17.33 23.60 -1.07
N GLN A 286 17.75 23.47 -2.33
CA GLN A 286 17.64 24.55 -3.31
C GLN A 286 16.18 24.97 -3.59
N PRO A 287 15.24 24.05 -3.85
CA PRO A 287 13.82 24.40 -3.92
C PRO A 287 13.30 25.05 -2.64
N LEU A 288 13.68 24.56 -1.44
CA LEU A 288 13.25 25.16 -0.17
C LEU A 288 13.71 26.61 0.00
N ILE A 289 14.92 26.97 -0.47
CA ILE A 289 15.41 28.36 -0.45
C ILE A 289 14.51 29.26 -1.30
N SER A 290 14.01 28.75 -2.43
CA SER A 290 13.11 29.47 -3.33
C SER A 290 11.63 29.41 -2.91
N ASN A 291 11.26 28.52 -1.99
CA ASN A 291 9.88 28.26 -1.57
C ASN A 291 9.26 29.46 -0.85
N HIS A 292 8.07 29.89 -1.28
CA HIS A 292 7.40 31.08 -0.77
C HIS A 292 7.11 31.00 0.74
N VAL A 293 6.63 29.84 1.23
CA VAL A 293 6.28 29.65 2.65
C VAL A 293 7.53 29.72 3.52
N VAL A 294 8.63 29.09 3.09
CA VAL A 294 9.92 29.11 3.80
C VAL A 294 10.48 30.52 3.83
N ARG A 295 10.47 31.21 2.69
CA ARG A 295 11.01 32.57 2.56
C ARG A 295 10.28 33.59 3.40
N ASP A 296 8.98 33.41 3.62
CA ASP A 296 8.14 34.34 4.40
C ASP A 296 8.20 34.07 5.91
N LYS A 297 8.64 32.88 6.32
CA LYS A 297 8.67 32.47 7.74
C LYS A 297 10.10 32.38 8.25
N GLU A 298 10.51 33.41 8.99
CA GLU A 298 11.86 33.51 9.57
C GLU A 298 12.33 32.20 10.27
N PRO A 299 11.52 31.53 11.12
CA PRO A 299 11.97 30.32 11.81
C PRO A 299 12.31 29.17 10.86
N LEU A 300 11.59 29.04 9.74
CA LEU A 300 11.84 28.00 8.74
C LEU A 300 13.13 28.29 7.97
N LEU A 301 13.32 29.52 7.49
CA LEU A 301 14.52 29.87 6.74
C LEU A 301 15.77 29.81 7.62
N ARG A 302 15.68 30.24 8.89
CA ARG A 302 16.77 30.09 9.87
C ARG A 302 17.06 28.63 10.20
N ALA A 303 16.04 27.76 10.27
CA ALA A 303 16.25 26.33 10.42
C ALA A 303 16.93 25.73 9.18
N LEU A 304 16.52 26.13 7.98
CA LEU A 304 17.13 25.68 6.73
C LEU A 304 18.62 26.00 6.67
N ILE A 305 19.01 27.25 6.95
CA ILE A 305 20.41 27.69 7.02
C ILE A 305 21.22 26.80 7.97
N ARG A 306 20.68 26.51 9.16
CA ARG A 306 21.33 25.64 10.14
C ARG A 306 21.44 24.19 9.69
N THR A 307 20.47 23.66 8.93
CA THR A 307 20.55 22.29 8.45
C THR A 307 21.53 22.14 7.28
N VAL A 308 21.55 23.08 6.35
CA VAL A 308 22.36 23.00 5.12
C VAL A 308 23.76 23.57 5.29
N TRP A 309 24.16 23.84 6.54
CA TRP A 309 25.42 24.50 6.85
C TRP A 309 26.62 23.87 6.15
N ALA A 310 26.70 22.54 6.03
CA ALA A 310 27.85 21.88 5.39
C ALA A 310 27.83 21.94 3.85
N ASP A 311 26.71 22.29 3.23
CA ASP A 311 26.65 22.59 1.79
C ASP A 311 26.83 24.10 1.57
N SER A 312 28.06 24.52 1.28
CA SER A 312 28.40 25.94 1.16
C SER A 312 27.51 26.68 0.16
N VAL A 313 27.18 26.06 -0.98
CA VAL A 313 26.31 26.68 -2.00
C VAL A 313 24.91 26.97 -1.46
N SER A 314 24.20 25.96 -0.92
CA SER A 314 22.85 26.15 -0.38
C SER A 314 22.87 27.05 0.85
N CYS A 315 23.90 26.98 1.70
CA CYS A 315 24.03 27.82 2.87
C CYS A 315 24.16 29.31 2.50
N TYR A 316 25.08 29.67 1.60
CA TYR A 316 25.24 31.07 1.17
C TYR A 316 24.00 31.60 0.44
N ALA A 317 23.36 30.77 -0.39
CA ALA A 317 22.11 31.15 -1.05
C ALA A 317 20.98 31.41 -0.04
N ALA A 318 20.82 30.55 0.96
CA ALA A 318 19.82 30.72 2.02
C ALA A 318 20.09 31.97 2.87
N VAL A 319 21.34 32.23 3.25
CA VAL A 319 21.76 33.43 3.99
C VAL A 319 21.50 34.71 3.18
N ALA A 320 21.75 34.71 1.88
CA ALA A 320 21.47 35.85 1.01
C ALA A 320 19.95 36.17 0.97
N VAL A 321 19.11 35.14 0.85
CA VAL A 321 17.65 35.31 0.90
C VAL A 321 17.20 35.82 2.28
N TYR A 322 17.78 35.30 3.36
CA TYR A 322 17.49 35.78 4.71
C TYR A 322 17.87 37.25 4.89
N ALA A 323 19.07 37.65 4.45
CA ALA A 323 19.57 39.02 4.54
C ALA A 323 18.73 40.03 3.74
N SER A 324 18.05 39.59 2.68
CA SER A 324 17.16 40.46 1.90
C SER A 324 15.90 40.89 2.67
N ARG A 325 15.55 40.20 3.76
CA ARG A 325 14.33 40.45 4.54
C ARG A 325 14.57 40.79 6.00
N TRP A 326 15.60 40.22 6.61
CA TRP A 326 15.87 40.37 8.04
C TRP A 326 17.27 40.96 8.28
N PRO A 327 17.38 42.06 9.04
CA PRO A 327 18.63 42.81 9.20
C PRO A 327 19.71 42.10 10.04
N ALA A 328 19.40 41.03 10.77
CA ALA A 328 20.32 40.31 11.66
C ALA A 328 21.18 39.23 10.93
N ALA A 329 21.50 39.43 9.64
CA ALA A 329 22.10 38.38 8.81
C ALA A 329 23.61 38.17 9.00
N SER A 330 24.33 39.11 9.61
CA SER A 330 25.79 39.03 9.82
C SER A 330 26.17 37.84 10.70
N GLU A 331 25.37 37.53 11.72
CA GLU A 331 25.58 36.39 12.62
C GLU A 331 25.40 35.04 11.93
N LEU A 332 24.62 34.99 10.84
CA LEU A 332 24.35 33.75 10.10
C LEU A 332 25.44 33.43 9.07
N ARG A 333 26.25 34.41 8.66
CA ARG A 333 27.33 34.19 7.66
C ARG A 333 28.45 33.30 8.19
N SER A 334 28.70 33.31 9.49
CA SER A 334 29.73 32.46 10.13
C SER A 334 29.36 30.98 10.15
N TYR A 335 28.10 30.62 9.86
CA TYR A 335 27.65 29.22 9.79
C TYR A 335 28.06 28.51 8.49
N CYS A 336 28.32 29.24 7.40
CA CYS A 336 28.64 28.63 6.11
C CYS A 336 30.17 28.41 5.98
N PRO A 337 30.64 27.21 5.61
CA PRO A 337 32.06 26.89 5.51
C PRO A 337 32.65 27.37 4.18
N GLY A 338 33.69 28.22 4.28
CA GLY A 338 34.51 28.66 3.14
C GLY A 338 33.74 29.40 2.03
N PRO A 339 34.38 29.82 0.93
CA PRO A 339 33.67 30.36 -0.23
C PRO A 339 32.77 29.28 -0.88
N PRO A 340 31.63 29.64 -1.51
CA PRO A 340 30.72 28.69 -2.12
C PRO A 340 31.40 27.89 -3.24
N ASP A 341 31.34 26.56 -3.16
CA ASP A 341 31.87 25.67 -4.20
C ASP A 341 30.88 25.59 -5.37
N LEU A 342 31.01 26.53 -6.30
CA LEU A 342 30.10 26.70 -7.45
C LEU A 342 30.04 25.46 -8.37
N THR A 343 30.93 24.48 -8.21
CA THR A 343 30.86 23.20 -8.95
C THR A 343 29.69 22.30 -8.51
N ARG A 344 29.08 22.57 -7.34
CA ARG A 344 27.91 21.84 -6.79
C ARG A 344 26.54 22.43 -7.17
N HIS A 345 26.48 23.41 -8.05
CA HIS A 345 25.20 24.01 -8.50
C HIS A 345 24.26 23.04 -9.26
N THR A 346 24.69 21.83 -9.55
CA THR A 346 23.88 20.84 -10.26
C THR A 346 22.91 20.11 -9.32
N LEU A 347 21.61 20.44 -9.47
CA LEU A 347 20.46 19.62 -9.07
C LEU A 347 20.68 18.13 -9.38
N PRO A 348 19.99 17.19 -8.70
CA PRO A 348 20.32 15.77 -8.79
C PRO A 348 20.13 15.34 -10.24
N THR A 349 21.20 14.82 -10.80
CA THR A 349 21.30 14.46 -12.21
C THR A 349 20.54 13.20 -12.56
N VAL A 350 19.83 12.59 -11.61
CA VAL A 350 18.88 11.51 -11.84
C VAL A 350 17.62 11.78 -11.03
N ARG A 351 16.44 11.80 -11.68
CA ARG A 351 15.15 12.09 -11.04
C ARG A 351 14.16 10.97 -11.30
N VAL A 352 13.22 10.76 -10.38
CA VAL A 352 12.18 9.74 -10.52
C VAL A 352 10.80 10.40 -10.46
N THR A 353 9.92 10.04 -11.39
CA THR A 353 8.53 10.52 -11.46
C THR A 353 7.60 9.32 -11.45
N HIS A 354 6.62 9.29 -10.55
CA HIS A 354 5.54 8.29 -10.60
C HIS A 354 4.64 8.55 -11.81
N LEU A 355 4.43 7.53 -12.66
CA LEU A 355 3.59 7.65 -13.86
C LEU A 355 2.17 7.16 -13.59
N CYS A 356 2.02 5.88 -13.24
CA CYS A 356 0.75 5.23 -12.94
C CYS A 356 1.00 3.86 -12.31
N ALA A 357 0.03 3.33 -11.55
CA ALA A 357 0.13 2.04 -10.86
C ALA A 357 1.53 1.80 -10.26
N THR A 358 2.24 0.76 -10.73
CA THR A 358 3.59 0.37 -10.32
C THR A 358 4.70 0.88 -11.24
N THR A 359 4.41 1.87 -12.09
CA THR A 359 5.32 2.35 -13.16
C THR A 359 5.86 3.75 -12.86
N PHE A 360 7.16 3.92 -13.14
CA PHE A 360 7.97 5.09 -12.83
C PHE A 360 8.79 5.51 -14.03
N ARG A 361 8.96 6.81 -14.23
CA ARG A 361 9.93 7.38 -15.15
C ARG A 361 11.17 7.79 -14.37
N ILE A 362 12.33 7.37 -14.84
CA ILE A 362 13.63 7.71 -14.27
C ILE A 362 14.39 8.52 -15.31
N ARG A 363 14.58 9.80 -15.01
CA ARG A 363 15.25 10.78 -15.84
C ARG A 363 16.72 10.85 -15.48
N ASN A 364 17.62 10.79 -16.46
CA ASN A 364 19.05 11.00 -16.28
C ASN A 364 19.50 12.27 -17.03
N GLU A 365 20.09 13.21 -16.30
CA GLU A 365 20.68 14.46 -16.75
C GLU A 365 22.23 14.36 -16.78
N LEU A 366 22.81 13.19 -16.48
CA LEU A 366 24.25 12.93 -16.63
C LEU A 366 24.63 12.77 -18.11
N MET A 367 25.85 13.24 -18.44
CA MET A 367 26.50 12.94 -19.73
C MET A 367 26.89 11.46 -19.87
N THR A 368 26.85 10.71 -18.77
CA THR A 368 27.15 9.27 -18.67
C THR A 368 25.89 8.48 -18.33
N ALA A 369 25.88 7.19 -18.64
CA ALA A 369 24.82 6.30 -18.19
C ALA A 369 24.78 6.27 -16.65
N ALA A 370 23.58 6.09 -16.08
CA ALA A 370 23.39 5.90 -14.65
C ALA A 370 22.99 4.45 -14.39
N ASP A 371 23.79 3.73 -13.60
CA ASP A 371 23.46 2.38 -13.12
C ASP A 371 22.72 2.48 -11.79
N ILE A 372 21.44 2.13 -11.82
CA ILE A 372 20.53 2.31 -10.69
C ILE A 372 20.11 0.93 -10.20
N ALA A 373 20.51 0.61 -8.96
CA ALA A 373 19.97 -0.54 -8.26
C ALA A 373 18.63 -0.15 -7.61
N TRP A 374 17.65 -1.04 -7.68
CA TRP A 374 16.33 -0.79 -7.11
C TRP A 374 15.79 -2.00 -6.39
N ASP A 375 14.96 -1.76 -5.37
CA ASP A 375 14.30 -2.79 -4.57
C ASP A 375 12.90 -2.36 -4.10
N VAL A 376 12.02 -3.34 -3.94
CA VAL A 376 10.74 -3.24 -3.23
C VAL A 376 10.81 -4.21 -2.04
N PRO A 377 11.29 -3.76 -0.88
CA PRO A 377 11.63 -4.63 0.25
C PRO A 377 10.47 -5.48 0.73
N GLU A 378 9.25 -4.92 0.71
CA GLU A 378 8.05 -5.62 1.17
C GLU A 378 7.69 -6.83 0.29
N ALA A 379 8.14 -6.84 -0.96
CA ALA A 379 7.88 -7.90 -1.92
C ALA A 379 9.09 -8.79 -2.22
N GLY A 380 10.26 -8.47 -1.65
CA GLY A 380 11.52 -9.12 -2.02
C GLY A 380 11.89 -8.93 -3.50
N GLU A 381 11.34 -7.91 -4.15
CA GLU A 381 11.55 -7.61 -5.56
C GLU A 381 12.73 -6.64 -5.72
N GLY A 382 13.53 -6.78 -6.77
CA GLY A 382 14.62 -5.84 -7.04
C GLY A 382 15.36 -6.13 -8.32
N GLY A 383 16.24 -5.21 -8.71
CA GLY A 383 17.00 -5.33 -9.92
C GLY A 383 17.96 -4.17 -10.14
N ARG A 384 18.50 -4.10 -11.36
CA ARG A 384 19.30 -2.96 -11.83
C ARG A 384 18.67 -2.40 -13.09
N LEU A 385 18.75 -1.09 -13.24
CA LEU A 385 18.30 -0.36 -14.42
C LEU A 385 19.43 0.57 -14.85
N VAL A 386 19.85 0.44 -16.11
CA VAL A 386 20.78 1.39 -16.72
C VAL A 386 19.96 2.46 -17.43
N VAL A 387 20.04 3.69 -16.95
CA VAL A 387 19.44 4.85 -17.62
C VAL A 387 20.48 5.43 -18.59
N PRO A 388 20.18 5.57 -19.89
CA PRO A 388 21.15 6.04 -20.88
C PRO A 388 21.75 7.41 -20.52
N PRO A 389 22.93 7.79 -21.04
CA PRO A 389 23.41 9.16 -20.93
C PRO A 389 22.46 10.14 -21.64
N ARG A 390 22.41 11.40 -21.19
CA ARG A 390 21.66 12.44 -21.90
C ARG A 390 22.26 12.80 -23.27
N GLY A 391 23.56 12.58 -23.44
CA GLY A 391 24.30 13.00 -24.64
C GLY A 391 24.14 14.51 -24.91
N HIS A 392 23.70 14.88 -26.11
CA HIS A 392 23.43 16.28 -26.50
C HIS A 392 22.04 16.79 -26.05
N ARG A 393 21.21 15.95 -25.43
CA ARG A 393 19.87 16.31 -24.97
C ARG A 393 19.94 16.95 -23.57
N PRO A 394 18.88 17.65 -23.12
CA PRO A 394 18.79 18.13 -21.74
C PRO A 394 18.68 16.98 -20.73
N HIS A 395 18.11 15.84 -21.13
CA HIS A 395 18.02 14.62 -20.33
C HIS A 395 17.75 13.39 -21.22
N SER A 396 17.90 12.21 -20.65
CA SER A 396 17.39 10.92 -21.12
C SER A 396 16.40 10.37 -20.10
N ASP A 397 15.51 9.47 -20.50
CA ASP A 397 14.53 8.85 -19.62
C ASP A 397 14.59 7.32 -19.78
N ALA A 398 14.28 6.58 -18.70
CA ALA A 398 14.01 5.15 -18.69
C ALA A 398 12.74 4.89 -17.86
N VAL A 399 12.10 3.74 -18.09
CA VAL A 399 10.89 3.34 -17.36
C VAL A 399 11.20 2.15 -16.47
N LEU A 400 10.71 2.20 -15.23
CA LEU A 400 10.77 1.10 -14.27
C LEU A 400 9.35 0.74 -13.86
N THR A 401 8.95 -0.51 -14.08
CA THR A 401 7.69 -1.06 -13.59
C THR A 401 7.98 -2.17 -12.60
N THR A 402 7.44 -2.03 -11.39
CA THR A 402 7.55 -3.10 -10.40
C THR A 402 6.39 -4.08 -10.55
N ALA A 403 6.63 -5.36 -10.26
CA ALA A 403 5.63 -6.42 -10.30
C ALA A 403 4.66 -6.30 -9.12
N HIS A 404 5.14 -5.90 -7.95
CA HIS A 404 4.36 -5.81 -6.73
C HIS A 404 4.19 -4.38 -6.25
N ARG A 405 3.11 -4.14 -5.51
CA ARG A 405 2.91 -2.89 -4.78
C ARG A 405 3.74 -2.90 -3.48
N GLY A 406 4.24 -1.74 -3.08
CA GLY A 406 5.17 -1.54 -1.97
C GLY A 406 5.91 -0.20 -2.08
N THR A 407 7.11 -0.16 -1.50
CA THR A 407 7.98 1.01 -1.51
C THR A 407 9.14 0.77 -2.46
N LEU A 408 9.15 1.45 -3.60
CA LEU A 408 10.28 1.40 -4.52
C LEU A 408 11.43 2.25 -3.96
N ARG A 409 12.59 1.64 -3.79
CA ARG A 409 13.85 2.27 -3.39
C ARG A 409 14.80 2.24 -4.58
N LEU A 410 15.50 3.34 -4.83
CA LEU A 410 16.52 3.43 -5.87
C LEU A 410 17.83 3.93 -5.26
N SER A 411 18.91 3.25 -5.60
CA SER A 411 20.26 3.52 -5.17
C SER A 411 21.20 3.61 -6.37
N ARG A 412 22.20 4.48 -6.27
CA ARG A 412 23.27 4.64 -7.24
C ARG A 412 24.59 4.61 -6.49
N ASP A 413 25.57 3.86 -6.97
CA ASP A 413 26.89 3.76 -6.34
C ASP A 413 26.81 3.34 -4.85
N GLY A 414 25.84 2.49 -4.51
CA GLY A 414 25.59 2.01 -3.14
C GLY A 414 24.90 3.02 -2.21
N ARG A 415 24.52 4.21 -2.70
CA ARG A 415 23.80 5.24 -1.93
C ARG A 415 22.37 5.36 -2.40
N LEU A 416 21.42 5.26 -1.47
CA LEU A 416 20.00 5.45 -1.73
C LEU A 416 19.75 6.93 -2.08
N PHE A 417 19.03 7.19 -3.17
CA PHE A 417 18.72 8.56 -3.60
C PHE A 417 17.23 8.80 -3.82
N VAL A 418 16.41 7.74 -3.97
CA VAL A 418 14.94 7.87 -4.05
C VAL A 418 14.27 6.76 -3.26
N ILE A 419 13.20 7.12 -2.56
CA ILE A 419 12.22 6.20 -2.00
C ILE A 419 10.84 6.70 -2.45
N ILE A 420 10.07 5.88 -3.16
CA ILE A 420 8.79 6.29 -3.72
C ILE A 420 7.76 5.17 -3.57
N GLY A 421 6.59 5.51 -3.02
CA GLY A 421 5.49 4.55 -2.88
C GLY A 421 4.85 4.30 -4.25
N ASN A 422 4.73 3.04 -4.64
CA ASN A 422 4.05 2.65 -5.88
C ASN A 422 2.56 2.26 -5.63
N SER A 423 2.09 2.49 -4.40
CA SER A 423 0.83 1.96 -3.88
C SER A 423 -0.37 2.90 -4.07
N GLY A 424 -0.13 4.20 -4.28
CA GLY A 424 -1.14 5.26 -4.37
C GLY A 424 -1.46 5.76 -5.79
N GLY A 425 -0.84 5.20 -6.82
CA GLY A 425 -1.08 5.58 -8.21
C GLY A 425 -2.48 5.22 -8.70
N ARG A 426 -3.11 6.12 -9.49
CA ARG A 426 -4.25 5.73 -10.34
C ARG A 426 -3.85 4.47 -11.13
N PRO A 427 -4.76 3.50 -11.33
CA PRO A 427 -4.52 2.41 -12.28
C PRO A 427 -4.06 3.06 -13.59
N CYS A 428 -3.01 2.52 -14.21
CA CYS A 428 -2.71 2.90 -15.58
C CYS A 428 -4.00 2.73 -16.36
N ALA A 429 -4.45 3.77 -17.07
CA ALA A 429 -5.64 3.59 -17.90
C ALA A 429 -5.34 2.42 -18.84
N GLU A 430 -6.35 1.64 -19.23
CA GLU A 430 -6.15 0.50 -20.14
C GLU A 430 -5.44 0.96 -21.42
N SER A 431 -5.64 2.21 -21.83
CA SER A 431 -4.85 2.88 -22.85
C SER A 431 -3.36 2.97 -22.50
N ASP A 432 -2.94 3.26 -21.29
CA ASP A 432 -1.53 3.59 -21.00
C ASP A 432 -0.60 2.36 -21.13
N THR A 433 -1.14 1.14 -20.98
CA THR A 433 -0.41 -0.14 -21.11
C THR A 433 -0.78 -0.96 -22.35
N VAL A 434 -1.94 -0.73 -22.99
CA VAL A 434 -2.31 -1.45 -24.22
C VAL A 434 -1.53 -0.89 -25.40
N PRO A 435 -0.70 -1.71 -26.07
CA PRO A 435 -0.01 -1.29 -27.28
C PRO A 435 -1.04 -0.88 -28.33
N VAL A 436 -0.76 0.16 -29.12
CA VAL A 436 -1.72 0.62 -30.12
C VAL A 436 -1.93 -0.49 -31.16
N ILE A 437 -3.08 -1.15 -31.14
CA ILE A 437 -3.38 -2.25 -32.06
C ILE A 437 -3.59 -1.65 -33.45
N ALA A 438 -2.78 -2.07 -34.42
CA ALA A 438 -3.01 -1.70 -35.81
C ALA A 438 -4.22 -2.46 -36.38
N PRO A 439 -4.99 -1.85 -37.30
CA PRO A 439 -5.98 -2.61 -38.05
C PRO A 439 -5.31 -3.77 -38.81
N PRO A 440 -6.00 -4.90 -39.01
CA PRO A 440 -5.47 -6.00 -39.81
C PRO A 440 -5.07 -5.49 -41.19
N PRO A 441 -3.92 -5.94 -41.75
CA PRO A 441 -3.36 -5.38 -42.96
C PRO A 441 -4.37 -5.52 -44.10
N ARG A 442 -5.01 -4.40 -44.48
CA ARG A 442 -5.74 -4.33 -45.73
C ARG A 442 -4.66 -4.27 -46.81
N PHE A 443 -4.58 -5.31 -47.64
CA PHE A 443 -3.66 -5.38 -48.79
C PHE A 443 -3.91 -4.29 -49.85
N PHE A 444 -4.91 -3.41 -49.64
CA PHE A 444 -5.18 -2.22 -50.44
C PHE A 444 -4.89 -0.97 -49.62
N PHE A 445 -3.80 -0.28 -49.97
CA PHE A 445 -3.56 1.10 -49.53
C PHE A 445 -4.60 2.03 -50.20
N PRO A 446 -5.12 3.07 -49.50
CA PRO A 446 -6.14 3.98 -50.03
C PRO A 446 -5.66 4.77 -51.28
N ASP A 447 -6.59 5.24 -52.12
CA ASP A 447 -6.36 5.86 -53.44
C ASP A 447 -5.35 7.05 -53.49
N ASP A 448 -4.90 7.57 -52.34
CA ASP A 448 -4.01 8.72 -52.21
C ASP A 448 -2.49 8.38 -52.22
N ILE A 449 -2.13 7.10 -52.33
CA ILE A 449 -0.74 6.64 -52.49
C ILE A 449 -0.10 7.01 -53.85
N GLY A 450 -0.81 7.58 -54.83
CA GLY A 450 -0.19 8.07 -56.08
C GLY A 450 0.79 9.24 -55.92
N ARG A 451 0.90 9.79 -54.71
CA ARG A 451 1.66 11.00 -54.38
C ARG A 451 3.08 10.65 -53.93
N THR A 452 4.06 10.95 -54.78
CA THR A 452 5.47 10.61 -54.53
C THR A 452 6.38 11.81 -54.44
N VAL A 453 7.55 11.60 -53.85
CA VAL A 453 8.69 12.52 -53.87
C VAL A 453 9.96 11.75 -54.23
N SER A 454 10.92 12.43 -54.86
CA SER A 454 12.22 11.87 -55.22
C SER A 454 13.34 12.71 -54.61
N PRO A 455 14.42 12.09 -54.11
CA PRO A 455 15.60 12.82 -53.68
C PRO A 455 16.25 13.55 -54.85
N PRO A 456 16.86 14.74 -54.63
CA PRO A 456 17.60 15.46 -55.66
C PRO A 456 18.77 14.65 -56.23
N SER A 457 19.37 13.78 -55.41
CA SER A 457 20.49 12.93 -55.77
C SER A 457 20.09 11.69 -56.58
N ASP A 458 18.82 11.28 -56.56
CA ASP A 458 18.33 10.11 -57.32
C ASP A 458 16.84 10.28 -57.68
N THR A 459 16.59 10.79 -58.88
CA THR A 459 15.22 11.00 -59.38
C THR A 459 14.53 9.70 -59.83
N ALA A 460 15.27 8.58 -59.92
CA ALA A 460 14.70 7.28 -60.23
C ALA A 460 14.05 6.64 -58.99
N LEU A 461 14.52 7.01 -57.80
CA LEU A 461 13.97 6.57 -56.52
C LEU A 461 12.72 7.39 -56.17
N ARG A 462 11.61 6.71 -55.87
CA ARG A 462 10.35 7.36 -55.50
C ARG A 462 9.88 6.84 -54.16
N TYR A 463 9.55 7.76 -53.26
CA TYR A 463 8.97 7.47 -51.96
C TYR A 463 7.54 7.97 -51.90
N TYR A 464 6.68 7.27 -51.15
CA TYR A 464 5.35 7.78 -50.84
C TYR A 464 5.47 8.99 -49.90
N ARG A 465 4.90 10.13 -50.31
CA ARG A 465 5.05 11.37 -49.53
C ARG A 465 4.25 11.39 -48.23
N ARG A 466 3.29 10.47 -48.07
CA ARG A 466 2.37 10.40 -46.94
C ARG A 466 2.50 9.13 -46.11
N LEU A 467 3.39 8.21 -46.47
CA LEU A 467 3.47 6.90 -45.83
C LEU A 467 4.89 6.65 -45.31
N LEU A 468 5.00 6.42 -44.00
CA LEU A 468 6.26 6.18 -43.32
C LEU A 468 6.15 4.91 -42.47
N ARG A 469 7.27 4.18 -42.36
CA ARG A 469 7.42 3.07 -41.44
C ARG A 469 8.12 3.57 -40.18
N VAL A 470 7.45 3.52 -39.04
CA VAL A 470 7.94 4.06 -37.77
C VAL A 470 8.07 2.94 -36.75
N ALA A 471 9.30 2.68 -36.32
CA ALA A 471 9.60 1.79 -35.21
C ALA A 471 9.69 2.62 -33.92
N PHE A 472 9.07 2.14 -32.86
CA PHE A 472 9.26 2.67 -31.51
C PHE A 472 10.08 1.66 -30.70
N PHE A 473 10.90 2.15 -29.77
CA PHE A 473 11.66 1.25 -28.89
C PHE A 473 10.72 0.32 -28.12
N ASP A 474 11.20 -0.89 -27.79
CA ASP A 474 10.50 -1.88 -26.97
C ASP A 474 10.05 -1.35 -25.59
N THR A 475 10.72 -0.31 -25.10
CA THR A 475 10.41 0.42 -23.86
C THR A 475 9.39 1.55 -24.02
N THR A 476 8.88 1.83 -25.22
CA THR A 476 7.96 2.95 -25.49
C THR A 476 6.52 2.60 -25.13
N GLY A 477 5.94 3.30 -24.15
CA GLY A 477 4.57 3.07 -23.69
C GLY A 477 3.48 3.52 -24.67
N GLY A 478 2.28 2.95 -24.55
CA GLY A 478 1.15 3.22 -25.46
C GLY A 478 0.68 4.67 -25.49
N GLU A 479 0.78 5.39 -24.36
CA GLU A 479 0.49 6.83 -24.29
C GLU A 479 1.44 7.65 -25.18
N GLN A 480 2.73 7.33 -25.15
CA GLN A 480 3.76 8.02 -25.92
C GLN A 480 3.59 7.78 -27.42
N VAL A 481 3.27 6.53 -27.81
CA VAL A 481 2.91 6.19 -29.19
C VAL A 481 1.68 6.99 -29.65
N ARG A 482 0.62 7.08 -28.82
CA ARG A 482 -0.57 7.89 -29.15
C ARG A 482 -0.28 9.37 -29.25
N ALA A 483 0.54 9.91 -28.34
CA ALA A 483 0.92 11.31 -28.33
C ALA A 483 1.68 11.67 -29.62
N ALA A 484 2.63 10.81 -30.05
CA ALA A 484 3.33 10.96 -31.32
C ALA A 484 2.36 10.92 -32.51
N ILE A 485 1.47 9.91 -32.57
CA ILE A 485 0.47 9.79 -33.63
C ILE A 485 -0.44 11.03 -33.69
N GLN A 486 -0.91 11.52 -32.54
CA GLN A 486 -1.78 12.69 -32.46
C GLN A 486 -1.06 13.98 -32.86
N ARG A 487 0.18 14.18 -32.39
CA ARG A 487 1.02 15.34 -32.71
C ARG A 487 1.25 15.47 -34.22
N TRP A 488 1.55 14.35 -34.88
CA TRP A 488 1.74 14.30 -36.32
C TRP A 488 0.43 14.17 -37.13
N ARG A 489 -0.72 14.14 -36.44
CA ARG A 489 -2.04 13.89 -37.03
C ARG A 489 -2.01 12.67 -37.96
N ALA A 490 -1.28 11.66 -37.54
CA ALA A 490 -1.05 10.45 -38.30
C ALA A 490 -2.19 9.45 -38.08
N THR A 491 -2.33 8.50 -39.01
CA THR A 491 -3.27 7.39 -38.90
C THR A 491 -2.53 6.09 -39.13
N ILE A 492 -2.76 5.08 -38.29
CA ILE A 492 -2.13 3.76 -38.46
C ILE A 492 -2.82 3.04 -39.61
N VAL A 493 -2.04 2.62 -40.59
CA VAL A 493 -2.50 1.89 -41.78
C VAL A 493 -2.27 0.38 -41.62
N ALA A 494 -1.15 0.00 -41.01
CA ALA A 494 -0.77 -1.39 -40.73
C ALA A 494 0.36 -1.42 -39.68
N GLY A 495 0.82 -2.61 -39.32
CA GLY A 495 1.94 -2.79 -38.38
C GLY A 495 1.48 -3.19 -36.99
N GLY A 496 2.19 -2.72 -35.96
CA GLY A 496 1.84 -3.03 -34.57
C GLY A 496 2.92 -2.52 -33.61
N PRO A 497 2.89 -2.93 -32.33
CA PRO A 497 3.96 -2.64 -31.40
C PRO A 497 5.24 -3.41 -31.71
N TYR A 498 6.34 -2.99 -31.08
CA TYR A 498 7.64 -3.66 -31.16
C TYR A 498 7.51 -5.19 -31.02
N PRO A 499 8.21 -5.98 -31.86
CA PRO A 499 9.23 -5.56 -32.84
C PRO A 499 8.66 -5.10 -34.19
N ASN A 500 7.34 -5.05 -34.35
CA ASN A 500 6.74 -4.64 -35.62
C ASN A 500 6.72 -3.11 -35.70
N PRO A 501 7.14 -2.50 -36.82
CA PRO A 501 6.99 -1.07 -37.01
C PRO A 501 5.55 -0.73 -37.44
N TYR A 502 5.07 0.45 -37.03
CA TYR A 502 3.81 1.00 -37.54
C TYR A 502 4.00 1.56 -38.95
N LEU A 503 3.05 1.30 -39.84
CA LEU A 503 2.91 2.04 -41.08
C LEU A 503 1.97 3.21 -40.82
N LEU A 504 2.52 4.41 -40.75
CA LEU A 504 1.79 5.64 -40.45
C LEU A 504 1.50 6.40 -41.74
N ARG A 505 0.23 6.77 -41.93
CA ARG A 505 -0.17 7.78 -42.90
C ARG A 505 -0.18 9.14 -42.23
N VAL A 506 0.67 10.03 -42.70
CA VAL A 506 0.87 11.39 -42.15
C VAL A 506 0.15 12.44 -42.99
N ARG A 507 0.07 13.66 -42.45
CA ARG A 507 -0.32 14.82 -43.25
C ARG A 507 0.70 15.02 -44.37
N ASP A 508 0.20 15.39 -45.53
CA ASP A 508 1.02 15.67 -46.70
C ASP A 508 1.97 16.86 -46.44
N PRO A 509 3.29 16.64 -46.42
CA PRO A 509 4.25 17.71 -46.13
C PRO A 509 4.46 18.64 -47.33
N GLY A 510 3.98 18.27 -48.52
CA GLY A 510 4.16 19.02 -49.76
C GLY A 510 4.89 18.22 -50.84
N PRO A 511 5.04 18.78 -52.06
CA PRO A 511 5.60 18.06 -53.20
C PRO A 511 7.14 18.07 -53.26
N THR A 512 7.81 18.86 -52.44
CA THR A 512 9.28 19.03 -52.46
C THR A 512 9.98 18.03 -51.55
N TRP A 513 11.17 17.56 -51.96
CA TRP A 513 12.01 16.67 -51.15
C TRP A 513 12.30 17.24 -49.75
N GLU A 514 12.69 18.52 -49.68
CA GLU A 514 13.07 19.18 -48.44
C GLU A 514 11.94 19.20 -47.40
N ALA A 515 10.72 19.57 -47.81
CA ALA A 515 9.57 19.56 -46.92
C ALA A 515 9.24 18.15 -46.41
N TRP A 516 9.38 17.13 -47.27
CA TRP A 516 9.15 15.75 -46.88
C TRP A 516 10.24 15.20 -45.95
N ASP A 517 11.51 15.44 -46.24
CA ASP A 517 12.63 14.96 -45.43
C ASP A 517 12.68 15.68 -44.07
N SER A 518 12.35 16.98 -44.02
CA SER A 518 12.18 17.72 -42.77
C SER A 518 11.06 17.15 -41.90
N ALA A 519 9.91 16.81 -42.50
CA ALA A 519 8.81 16.17 -41.76
C ALA A 519 9.20 14.77 -41.25
N ARG A 520 9.91 13.98 -42.06
CA ARG A 520 10.44 12.66 -41.68
C ARG A 520 11.45 12.77 -40.53
N ALA A 521 12.40 13.69 -40.63
CA ALA A 521 13.41 13.94 -39.61
C ALA A 521 12.77 14.40 -38.29
N GLY A 522 11.82 15.33 -38.34
CA GLY A 522 11.08 15.75 -37.15
C GLY A 522 10.32 14.61 -36.47
N MET A 523 9.78 13.65 -37.25
CA MET A 523 9.14 12.46 -36.69
C MET A 523 10.15 11.50 -36.05
N ALA A 524 11.36 11.41 -36.61
CA ALA A 524 12.46 10.61 -36.03
C ALA A 524 12.99 11.21 -34.71
N GLU A 525 12.76 12.50 -34.48
CA GLU A 525 13.10 13.19 -33.23
C GLU A 525 12.03 13.02 -32.14
N GLU A 526 10.88 12.40 -32.43
CA GLU A 526 9.84 12.17 -31.43
C GLU A 526 10.35 11.26 -30.30
N PRO A 527 10.08 11.61 -29.02
CA PRO A 527 10.44 10.75 -27.91
C PRO A 527 9.87 9.33 -28.06
N GLY A 528 10.73 8.32 -27.99
CA GLY A 528 10.36 6.90 -28.09
C GLY A 528 10.41 6.31 -29.50
N VAL A 529 10.63 7.13 -30.55
CA VAL A 529 10.85 6.62 -31.91
C VAL A 529 12.28 6.11 -32.05
N GLU A 530 12.40 4.86 -32.50
CA GLU A 530 13.68 4.20 -32.79
C GLU A 530 14.14 4.50 -34.21
N ASP A 531 13.24 4.39 -35.18
CA ASP A 531 13.56 4.58 -36.59
C ASP A 531 12.34 5.05 -37.40
N VAL A 532 12.59 5.87 -38.43
CA VAL A 532 11.59 6.33 -39.40
C VAL A 532 12.13 6.06 -40.80
N VAL A 533 11.64 4.96 -41.37
CA VAL A 533 12.05 4.47 -42.68
C VAL A 533 11.03 4.88 -43.74
N PRO A 534 11.48 5.49 -44.84
CA PRO A 534 10.59 5.85 -45.92
C PRO A 534 10.16 4.62 -46.73
N ILE A 535 8.94 4.67 -47.28
CA ILE A 535 8.40 3.56 -48.06
C ILE A 535 8.58 3.85 -49.55
N VAL A 536 9.38 3.01 -50.20
CA VAL A 536 9.70 3.09 -51.64
C VAL A 536 8.49 2.62 -52.45
N VAL A 537 8.19 3.33 -53.54
CA VAL A 537 7.27 2.86 -54.58
C VAL A 537 7.98 1.75 -55.35
N ARG A 538 7.56 0.49 -55.19
CA ARG A 538 8.10 -0.60 -55.99
C ARG A 538 7.97 -0.24 -57.48
N ARG A 539 9.10 -0.20 -58.21
CA ARG A 539 9.05 -0.40 -59.66
C ARG A 539 8.40 -1.75 -59.89
N SER A 540 7.29 -1.79 -60.61
CA SER A 540 6.90 -3.01 -61.31
C SER A 540 8.13 -3.45 -62.11
N ALA A 541 8.61 -4.66 -61.84
CA ALA A 541 9.52 -5.33 -62.77
C ALA A 541 8.82 -5.30 -64.13
N ALA A 542 9.46 -4.66 -65.10
CA ALA A 542 9.03 -4.79 -66.48
C ALA A 542 8.91 -6.28 -66.78
N ARG A 543 7.77 -6.70 -67.34
CA ARG A 543 7.69 -7.98 -68.04
C ARG A 543 8.84 -8.01 -69.05
N GLN A 544 9.77 -8.93 -68.87
CA GLN A 544 10.38 -9.64 -70.00
C GLN A 544 9.65 -10.97 -70.13
#